data_AF-J7WU54-F1
#
_entry.id   AF-J7WU54-F1
#
_cell.length_a   1.000
_cell.length_b   1.000
_cell.length_c   1.000
_cell.angle_alpha   90.00
_cell.angle_beta   90.00
_cell.angle_gamma   90.00
#
_symmetry.space_group_name_H-M   'P 1'
#
loop_
_entity.id
_entity.type
_entity.pdbx_description
1 polymer ?
#
loop_
_entity_poly.entity_id
_entity_poly.type
_entity_poly.pdbx_seq_one_letter_code
_entity_poly.pdbx_strand_id
1 'polypeptide(L)'
;MSYKCSYFAFIKRTCDEFEVPKDLYLNWMKEMRESNIRVSQEFGEGRFPFLLQKYESGSLETSVIAIQFNTFNFHELTILWEYRKFGYPEGKLYAIEGKRKYLNKDELALYISQGYKWTEKLNPPIAINFSLAKKGVFYSSYEDFK
;
A
#
# COMPACT_ATOMS: atom_id res chain seq x y z
N MET A 1 -3.47 1.27 -29.04
CA MET A 1 -2.87 0.50 -27.93
C MET A 1 -3.97 0.29 -26.90
N SER A 2 -4.29 -0.95 -26.50
CA SER A 2 -5.39 -1.18 -25.55
C SER A 2 -5.03 -0.64 -24.17
N TYR A 3 -6.02 -0.17 -23.41
CA TYR A 3 -5.85 0.36 -22.04
C TYR A 3 -5.11 -0.64 -21.11
N LYS A 4 -5.33 -1.93 -21.34
CA LYS A 4 -4.65 -3.06 -20.71
C LYS A 4 -3.14 -3.05 -20.91
N CYS A 5 -2.67 -2.83 -22.15
CA CYS A 5 -1.23 -2.81 -22.44
C CYS A 5 -0.53 -1.65 -21.74
N SER A 6 -1.17 -0.48 -21.68
CA SER A 6 -0.62 0.70 -20.99
C SER A 6 -0.57 0.52 -19.48
N TYR A 7 -1.64 -0.04 -18.88
CA TYR A 7 -1.67 -0.36 -17.46
C TYR A 7 -0.60 -1.36 -17.05
N PHE A 8 -0.48 -2.50 -17.76
CA PHE A 8 0.53 -3.50 -17.44
C PHE A 8 1.96 -3.01 -17.69
N ALA A 9 2.19 -2.24 -18.75
CA ALA A 9 3.50 -1.62 -18.99
C ALA A 9 3.87 -0.67 -17.86
N PHE A 10 2.90 0.11 -17.36
CA PHE A 10 3.09 0.98 -16.21
C PHE A 10 3.41 0.19 -14.94
N ILE A 11 2.59 -0.81 -14.59
CA ILE A 11 2.83 -1.64 -13.40
C ILE A 11 4.20 -2.30 -13.47
N LYS A 12 4.57 -2.88 -14.62
CA LYS A 12 5.89 -3.49 -14.81
C LYS A 12 7.02 -2.49 -14.61
N ARG A 13 6.94 -1.30 -15.22
CA ARG A 13 7.95 -0.24 -15.04
C ARG A 13 8.09 0.16 -13.59
N THR A 14 6.97 0.36 -12.89
CA THR A 14 6.97 0.72 -11.46
C THR A 14 7.52 -0.41 -10.58
N CYS A 15 7.25 -1.68 -10.93
CA CYS A 15 7.83 -2.83 -10.25
C CYS A 15 9.35 -2.89 -10.43
N ASP A 16 9.85 -2.68 -11.65
CA ASP A 16 11.28 -2.64 -11.93
C ASP A 16 11.96 -1.46 -11.22
N GLU A 17 11.29 -0.29 -11.15
CA GLU A 17 11.79 0.90 -10.45
C GLU A 17 11.86 0.72 -8.92
N PHE A 18 10.86 0.06 -8.33
CA PHE A 18 10.78 -0.13 -6.88
C PHE A 18 11.33 -1.47 -6.39
N GLU A 19 12.07 -2.17 -7.25
CA GLU A 19 12.72 -3.44 -6.94
C GLU A 19 11.73 -4.50 -6.41
N VAL A 20 10.51 -4.51 -6.94
CA VAL A 20 9.52 -5.57 -6.65
C VAL A 20 10.06 -6.87 -7.24
N PRO A 21 10.06 -7.99 -6.49
CA PRO A 21 10.53 -9.27 -7.00
C PRO A 21 9.84 -9.65 -8.31
N LYS A 22 10.64 -9.98 -9.34
CA LYS A 22 10.12 -10.25 -10.70
C LYS A 22 9.08 -11.35 -10.72
N ASP A 23 9.33 -12.43 -9.98
CA ASP A 23 8.40 -13.56 -9.93
C ASP A 23 7.04 -13.16 -9.35
N LEU A 24 7.02 -12.24 -8.37
CA LEU A 24 5.79 -11.75 -7.76
C LEU A 24 4.91 -11.05 -8.79
N TYR A 25 5.45 -10.06 -9.50
CA TYR A 25 4.63 -9.28 -10.43
C TYR A 25 4.34 -10.02 -11.74
N LEU A 26 5.24 -10.88 -12.21
CA LEU A 26 5.01 -11.69 -13.41
C LEU A 26 3.92 -12.75 -13.18
N ASN A 27 3.87 -13.35 -11.99
CA ASN A 27 2.80 -14.29 -11.64
C ASN A 27 1.46 -13.56 -11.52
N TRP A 28 1.43 -12.43 -10.80
CA TRP A 28 0.24 -11.58 -10.72
C TRP A 28 -0.28 -11.18 -12.11
N MET A 29 0.59 -10.76 -13.03
CA MET A 29 0.21 -10.39 -14.40
C MET A 29 -0.40 -11.55 -15.20
N LYS A 30 0.04 -12.80 -14.98
CA LYS A 30 -0.52 -13.99 -15.64
C LYS A 30 -1.93 -14.32 -15.15
N GLU A 31 -2.17 -14.15 -13.85
CA GLU A 31 -3.45 -14.47 -13.21
C GLU A 31 -4.51 -13.38 -13.42
N MET A 32 -4.08 -12.14 -13.64
CA MET A 32 -4.97 -10.98 -13.74
C MET A 32 -5.81 -11.00 -15.03
N ARG A 33 -7.12 -11.22 -14.88
CA ARG A 33 -8.10 -11.11 -15.98
C ARG A 33 -8.49 -9.65 -16.22
N GLU A 34 -8.82 -9.31 -17.47
CA GLU A 34 -9.16 -7.94 -17.89
C GLU A 34 -10.39 -7.37 -17.17
N SER A 35 -11.36 -8.21 -16.85
CA SER A 35 -12.54 -7.88 -16.02
C SER A 35 -12.19 -7.43 -14.60
N ASN A 36 -11.00 -7.76 -14.11
CA ASN A 36 -10.55 -7.47 -12.75
C ASN A 36 -9.78 -6.16 -12.67
N ILE A 37 -9.42 -5.56 -13.81
CA ILE A 37 -8.85 -4.21 -13.87
C ILE A 37 -9.98 -3.22 -13.65
N ARG A 38 -10.38 -3.04 -12.38
CA ARG A 38 -11.33 -2.00 -11.98
C ARG A 38 -10.57 -0.69 -11.82
N VAL A 39 -10.55 0.10 -12.87
CA VAL A 39 -10.21 1.52 -12.74
C VAL A 39 -11.48 2.24 -12.32
N SER A 40 -11.50 2.74 -11.09
CA SER A 40 -12.59 3.60 -10.62
C SER A 40 -12.59 4.87 -11.46
N GLN A 41 -13.76 5.23 -12.01
CA GLN A 41 -13.97 6.54 -12.63
C GLN A 41 -14.18 7.63 -11.59
N GLU A 42 -14.52 7.29 -10.33
CA GLU A 42 -14.99 8.28 -9.35
C GLU A 42 -13.90 9.24 -8.89
N PHE A 43 -12.64 8.87 -8.98
CA PHE A 43 -11.47 9.76 -8.93
C PHE A 43 -10.38 8.95 -9.59
N GLY A 44 -9.62 9.52 -10.52
CA GLY A 44 -8.65 8.78 -11.31
C GLY A 44 -7.54 8.21 -10.43
N GLU A 45 -7.81 7.13 -9.71
CA GLU A 45 -7.02 6.60 -8.62
C GLU A 45 -7.04 5.08 -8.72
N GLY A 46 -5.89 4.52 -9.07
CA GLY A 46 -5.66 3.09 -9.09
C GLY A 46 -4.76 2.71 -7.93
N ARG A 47 -5.01 1.55 -7.33
CA ARG A 47 -4.09 0.98 -6.34
C ARG A 47 -3.02 0.19 -7.07
N PHE A 48 -1.77 0.42 -6.69
CA PHE A 48 -0.70 -0.51 -7.02
C PHE A 48 -1.01 -1.86 -6.35
N PRO A 49 -0.87 -2.99 -7.06
CA PRO A 49 -1.30 -4.30 -6.57
C PRO A 49 -0.42 -4.83 -5.43
N PHE A 50 0.79 -4.30 -5.27
CA PHE A 50 1.72 -4.73 -4.24
C PHE A 50 1.83 -3.70 -3.12
N LEU A 51 2.09 -4.22 -1.94
CA LEU A 51 2.29 -3.47 -0.70
C LEU A 51 3.63 -3.87 -0.12
N LEU A 52 4.28 -2.99 0.65
CA LEU A 52 5.37 -3.42 1.52
C LEU A 52 4.85 -3.54 2.93
N GLN A 53 5.24 -4.59 3.63
CA GLN A 53 4.95 -4.73 5.04
C GLN A 53 6.20 -5.13 5.81
N LYS A 54 6.31 -4.58 7.01
CA LYS A 54 7.17 -5.12 8.05
C LYS A 54 6.29 -5.51 9.24
N TYR A 55 6.32 -6.79 9.56
CA TYR A 55 5.68 -7.36 10.73
C TYR A 55 6.67 -8.31 11.41
N GLU A 56 6.82 -8.16 12.72
CA GLU A 56 7.63 -9.04 13.54
C GLU A 56 6.70 -9.94 14.35
N SER A 57 6.94 -11.25 14.30
CA SER A 57 6.09 -12.23 14.99
C SER A 57 6.03 -11.92 16.49
N GLY A 58 4.83 -11.91 17.06
CA GLY A 58 4.60 -11.55 18.46
C GLY A 58 4.55 -10.05 18.73
N SER A 59 4.82 -9.20 17.73
CA SER A 59 4.62 -7.76 17.85
C SER A 59 3.13 -7.40 17.75
N LEU A 60 2.73 -6.42 18.55
CA LEU A 60 1.45 -5.71 18.42
C LEU A 60 1.59 -4.49 17.51
N GLU A 61 2.67 -4.39 16.75
CA GLU A 61 2.96 -3.26 15.88
C GLU A 61 3.19 -3.79 14.46
N THR A 62 2.64 -3.06 13.49
CA THR A 62 2.81 -3.36 12.07
C THR A 62 2.85 -2.06 11.30
N SER A 63 3.56 -2.08 10.18
CA SER A 63 3.59 -0.94 9.27
C SER A 63 3.57 -1.42 7.83
N VAL A 64 2.89 -0.64 7.00
CA VAL A 64 2.66 -0.96 5.61
C VAL A 64 2.90 0.28 4.76
N ILE A 65 3.44 0.07 3.57
CA ILE A 65 3.54 1.08 2.54
C ILE A 65 2.65 0.67 1.37
N ALA A 66 1.81 1.60 0.92
CA ALA A 66 1.04 1.47 -0.31
C ALA A 66 1.37 2.57 -1.29
N ILE A 67 1.14 2.26 -2.56
CA ILE A 67 1.28 3.20 -3.66
C ILE A 67 -0.09 3.36 -4.32
N GLN A 68 -0.53 4.61 -4.42
CA GLN A 68 -1.69 5.02 -5.19
C GLN A 68 -1.19 5.81 -6.40
N PHE A 69 -1.75 5.55 -7.58
CA PHE A 69 -1.40 6.29 -8.78
C PHE A 69 -2.60 6.95 -9.41
N ASN A 70 -2.36 8.07 -10.09
CA ASN A 70 -3.38 8.75 -10.86
C ASN A 70 -3.69 7.94 -12.14
N THR A 71 -4.94 7.56 -12.38
CA THR A 71 -5.32 6.76 -13.57
C THR A 71 -5.61 7.63 -14.80
N PHE A 72 -5.75 8.95 -14.64
CA PHE A 72 -5.72 9.90 -15.76
C PHE A 72 -4.29 10.18 -16.21
N ASN A 73 -3.35 10.16 -15.25
CA ASN A 73 -1.92 10.35 -15.50
C ASN A 73 -1.11 9.33 -14.71
N PHE A 74 -0.85 8.15 -15.28
CA PHE A 74 -0.13 7.06 -14.63
C PHE A 74 1.27 7.46 -14.12
N HIS A 75 1.79 8.65 -14.44
CA HIS A 75 3.08 9.12 -13.96
C HIS A 75 3.06 9.69 -12.53
N GLU A 76 1.89 10.02 -11.98
CA GLU A 76 1.77 10.56 -10.63
C GLU A 76 1.53 9.43 -9.62
N LEU A 77 2.50 9.26 -8.73
CA LEU A 77 2.46 8.29 -7.64
C LEU A 77 2.38 9.02 -6.31
N THR A 78 1.49 8.56 -5.44
CA THR A 78 1.45 8.90 -4.02
C THR A 78 1.82 7.67 -3.22
N ILE A 79 2.88 7.77 -2.43
CA ILE A 79 3.36 6.69 -1.57
C ILE A 79 2.95 7.03 -0.13
N LEU A 80 2.24 6.13 0.53
CA LEU A 80 1.77 6.32 1.90
C LEU A 80 2.27 5.18 2.77
N TRP A 81 2.98 5.56 3.83
CA TRP A 81 3.29 4.68 4.95
C TRP A 81 2.21 4.82 6.02
N GLU A 82 1.72 3.69 6.51
CA GLU A 82 0.73 3.58 7.58
C GLU A 82 1.26 2.61 8.64
N TYR A 83 1.33 3.09 9.87
CA TYR A 83 1.67 2.31 11.04
C TYR A 83 0.45 2.12 11.94
N ARG A 84 0.37 0.95 12.55
CA ARG A 84 -0.65 0.58 13.53
C ARG A 84 0.01 -0.06 14.74
N LYS A 85 -0.40 0.42 15.92
CA LYS A 85 -0.22 -0.30 17.18
C LYS A 85 -1.54 -0.89 17.61
N PHE A 86 -1.50 -2.13 18.04
CA PHE A 86 -2.61 -2.85 18.62
C PHE A 86 -2.43 -2.96 20.13
N GLY A 87 -3.53 -3.09 20.84
CA GLY A 87 -3.56 -3.33 22.27
C GLY A 87 -4.84 -4.05 22.67
N TYR A 88 -5.00 -4.29 23.96
CA TYR A 88 -6.15 -5.00 24.51
C TYR A 88 -7.04 -4.09 25.38
N PRO A 89 -7.52 -2.92 24.91
CA PRO A 89 -8.48 -2.15 25.68
C PRO A 89 -9.73 -3.03 25.87
N GLU A 90 -10.26 -3.03 27.10
CA GLU A 90 -11.45 -3.81 27.46
C GLU A 90 -11.28 -5.34 27.24
N GLY A 91 -10.03 -5.83 27.21
CA GLY A 91 -9.72 -7.26 27.07
C GLY A 91 -9.83 -7.82 25.65
N LYS A 92 -10.00 -6.98 24.62
CA LYS A 92 -10.07 -7.41 23.20
C LYS A 92 -9.03 -6.67 22.36
N LEU A 93 -8.55 -7.31 21.30
CA LEU A 93 -7.53 -6.73 20.42
C LEU A 93 -8.14 -5.60 19.56
N TYR A 94 -7.63 -4.38 19.73
CA TYR A 94 -8.02 -3.21 18.93
C TYR A 94 -6.78 -2.46 18.43
N ALA A 95 -6.94 -1.73 17.32
CA ALA A 95 -5.97 -0.69 16.95
C ALA A 95 -6.11 0.46 17.95
N ILE A 96 -5.01 0.83 18.60
CA ILE A 96 -4.98 1.88 19.62
C ILE A 96 -4.16 3.10 19.21
N GLU A 97 -3.31 2.94 18.19
CA GLU A 97 -2.51 4.02 17.63
C GLU A 97 -2.38 3.84 16.12
N GLY A 98 -2.49 4.96 15.41
CA GLY A 98 -2.24 5.08 13.99
C GLY A 98 -1.31 6.23 13.69
N LYS A 99 -0.36 5.97 12.80
CA LYS A 99 0.51 7.01 12.23
C LYS A 99 0.53 6.89 10.72
N ARG A 100 0.60 8.04 10.04
CA ARG A 100 0.66 8.12 8.58
C ARG A 100 1.78 9.05 8.17
N LYS A 101 2.40 8.75 7.03
CA LYS A 101 3.42 9.61 6.44
C LYS A 101 3.43 9.43 4.92
N TYR A 102 3.38 10.54 4.18
CA TYR A 102 3.70 10.50 2.76
C TYR A 102 5.19 10.28 2.59
N LEU A 103 5.55 9.37 1.69
CA LEU A 103 6.93 9.05 1.37
C LEU A 103 7.30 9.54 -0.02
N ASN A 104 8.56 9.86 -0.21
CA ASN A 104 9.18 9.90 -1.54
C ASN A 104 9.82 8.54 -1.91
N LYS A 105 10.41 8.46 -3.10
CA LYS A 105 11.02 7.22 -3.62
C LYS A 105 12.27 6.79 -2.85
N ASP A 106 13.10 7.74 -2.40
CA ASP A 106 14.32 7.43 -1.64
C ASP A 106 13.97 6.85 -0.26
N GLU A 107 12.92 7.38 0.38
CA GLU A 107 12.41 6.84 1.63
C GLU A 107 11.83 5.43 1.47
N LEU A 108 11.15 5.15 0.35
CA LEU A 108 10.69 3.80 0.03
C LEU A 108 11.85 2.81 -0.05
N ALA A 109 12.93 3.17 -0.77
CA ALA A 109 14.13 2.34 -0.89
C ALA A 109 14.79 2.10 0.48
N LEU A 110 14.83 3.12 1.34
CA LEU A 110 15.31 2.97 2.71
C LEU A 110 14.48 1.93 3.49
N TYR A 111 13.15 1.96 3.41
CA TYR A 111 12.30 0.97 4.09
C TYR A 111 12.54 -0.46 3.58
N ILE A 112 12.74 -0.65 2.28
CA ILE A 112 13.14 -1.96 1.72
C ILE A 112 14.42 -2.46 2.40
N SER A 113 15.45 -1.60 2.49
CA SER A 113 16.72 -1.96 3.13
C SER A 113 16.59 -2.28 4.63
N GLN A 114 15.54 -1.77 5.29
CA GLN A 114 15.23 -2.03 6.70
C GLN A 114 14.41 -3.31 6.94
N GLY A 115 14.21 -4.12 5.89
CA GLY A 115 13.59 -5.44 5.97
C GLY A 115 12.08 -5.46 5.70
N TYR A 116 11.52 -4.39 5.13
CA TYR A 116 10.16 -4.43 4.59
C TYR A 116 10.13 -5.35 3.37
N LYS A 117 9.08 -6.18 3.27
CA LYS A 117 8.93 -7.13 2.17
C LYS A 117 7.70 -6.80 1.34
N TRP A 118 7.87 -6.90 0.03
CA TRP A 118 6.77 -6.83 -0.93
C TRP A 118 5.80 -7.99 -0.74
N THR A 119 4.50 -7.71 -0.80
CA THR A 119 3.42 -8.67 -0.64
C THR A 119 2.17 -8.23 -1.41
N GLU A 120 1.37 -9.20 -1.85
CA GLU A 120 0.02 -8.97 -2.39
C GLU A 120 -1.04 -8.91 -1.28
N LYS A 121 -0.73 -9.48 -0.10
CA LYS A 121 -1.67 -9.59 1.03
C LYS A 121 -0.98 -9.23 2.33
N LEU A 122 -1.65 -8.38 3.10
CA LEU A 122 -1.15 -7.95 4.40
C LEU A 122 -1.36 -9.03 5.46
N ASN A 123 -0.34 -9.22 6.30
CA ASN A 123 -0.38 -10.10 7.45
C ASN A 123 0.43 -9.49 8.63
N PRO A 124 -0.24 -8.98 9.68
CA PRO A 124 -1.69 -8.89 9.85
C PRO A 124 -2.31 -7.88 8.86
N PRO A 125 -3.61 -7.99 8.55
CA PRO A 125 -4.30 -7.03 7.70
C PRO A 125 -4.44 -5.68 8.40
N ILE A 126 -4.08 -4.59 7.71
CA ILE A 126 -4.34 -3.23 8.18
C ILE A 126 -4.97 -2.35 7.10
N ALA A 127 -5.83 -1.43 7.52
CA ALA A 127 -6.44 -0.44 6.64
C ALA A 127 -5.48 0.73 6.38
N ILE A 128 -5.18 0.96 5.11
CA ILE A 128 -4.34 2.07 4.63
C ILE A 128 -5.25 3.21 4.18
N ASN A 129 -5.12 4.38 4.81
CA ASN A 129 -6.13 5.43 4.71
C ASN A 129 -5.63 6.67 3.97
N PHE A 130 -5.50 6.57 2.65
CA PHE A 130 -5.19 7.72 1.78
C PHE A 130 -6.19 8.88 1.96
N SER A 131 -7.48 8.59 2.17
CA SER A 131 -8.50 9.61 2.38
C SER A 131 -8.28 10.42 3.66
N LEU A 132 -7.80 9.81 4.74
CA LEU A 132 -7.48 10.51 5.98
C LEU A 132 -6.20 11.34 5.83
N ALA A 133 -5.17 10.77 5.19
CA ALA A 133 -3.93 11.49 4.90
C ALA A 133 -4.18 12.73 4.01
N LYS A 134 -5.06 12.63 3.00
CA LYS A 134 -5.48 13.76 2.15
C LYS A 134 -6.20 14.86 2.93
N LYS A 135 -6.90 14.50 4.02
CA LYS A 135 -7.53 15.45 4.95
C LYS A 135 -6.56 16.01 6.00
N GLY A 136 -5.27 15.65 5.95
CA GLY A 136 -4.26 16.08 6.92
C GLY A 136 -4.24 15.31 8.23
N VAL A 137 -4.95 14.17 8.32
CA VAL A 137 -5.03 13.37 9.55
C VAL A 137 -3.90 12.34 9.58
N PHE A 138 -2.76 12.72 10.16
CA PHE A 138 -1.56 11.88 10.24
C PHE A 138 -1.45 11.02 11.50
N TYR A 139 -2.28 11.30 12.49
CA TYR A 139 -2.32 10.57 13.75
C TYR A 139 -3.76 10.13 14.04
N SER A 140 -3.91 8.95 14.61
CA SER A 140 -5.19 8.41 15.07
C SER A 140 -4.98 7.69 16.39
N SER A 141 -5.90 7.90 17.31
CA SER A 141 -6.00 7.28 18.62
C SER A 141 -7.04 6.15 18.60
N TYR A 142 -7.14 5.39 19.70
CA TYR A 142 -8.19 4.40 19.89
C TYR A 142 -9.61 4.96 19.63
N GLU A 143 -9.90 6.18 20.11
CA GLU A 143 -11.21 6.81 19.93
C GLU A 143 -11.50 7.14 18.46
N ASP A 144 -10.47 7.40 17.65
CA ASP A 144 -10.64 7.63 16.20
C ASP A 144 -10.93 6.31 15.43
N PHE A 145 -10.67 5.16 16.05
CA PHE A 145 -10.90 3.84 15.47
C PHE A 145 -12.18 3.15 15.94
N LYS A 146 -12.84 3.70 16.96
CA LYS A 146 -14.07 3.17 17.54
C LYS A 146 -15.30 3.55 16.71
#